data_AF-A0A5J4PGX1-F1
#
_entry.id   AF-A0A5J4PGX1-F1
#
_cell.length_a   1.000
_cell.length_b   1.000
_cell.length_c   1.000
_cell.angle_alpha   90.00
_cell.angle_beta   90.00
_cell.angle_gamma   90.00
#
_symmetry.space_group_name_H-M   'P 1'
#
loop_
_entity.id
_entity.type
_entity.pdbx_description
1 polymer ?
#
loop_
_entity_poly.entity_id
_entity_poly.type
_entity_poly.pdbx_seq_one_letter_code
_entity_poly.pdbx_strand_id
1 'polypeptide(L)'
;MFGRETIDCLLADREFIGENWPACLNGQSIRYHIRIRENFQVKDPRSGKILKASRLFSDVKTGTSKFLHRIFHVNNQLCYLSASKCKNKEGVPELRIIVPFNRPDNAQETYKERWQIETAFRALKSSGFNIEDTHLTNIDRIDKLFALVIVAFTWAYIVGIYVHENVKQ
;
A
#
# COMPACT_ATOMS: atom_id res chain seq x y z
N MET A 1 -24.84 0.75 -2.98
CA MET A 1 -23.74 -0.22 -2.83
C MET A 1 -22.56 0.36 -3.61
N PHE A 2 -21.40 0.52 -2.98
CA PHE A 2 -20.25 1.20 -3.59
C PHE A 2 -19.72 0.39 -4.77
N GLY A 3 -19.78 0.95 -5.99
CA GLY A 3 -19.23 0.34 -7.19
C GLY A 3 -17.74 0.62 -7.34
N ARG A 4 -17.13 0.03 -8.36
CA ARG A 4 -15.69 0.12 -8.59
C ARG A 4 -15.23 1.53 -8.97
N GLU A 5 -16.14 2.35 -9.49
CA GLU A 5 -15.96 3.79 -9.75
C GLU A 5 -15.70 4.61 -8.48
N THR A 6 -16.01 4.11 -7.29
CA THR A 6 -15.71 4.79 -6.02
C THR A 6 -14.33 4.46 -5.47
N ILE A 7 -13.59 3.54 -6.12
CA ILE A 7 -12.26 3.14 -5.69
C ILE A 7 -11.24 4.14 -6.24
N ASP A 8 -10.66 4.94 -5.34
CA ASP A 8 -9.67 5.92 -5.74
C ASP A 8 -8.33 5.29 -6.14
N CYS A 9 -7.77 4.47 -5.24
CA CYS A 9 -6.52 3.75 -5.43
C CYS A 9 -6.39 2.56 -4.46
N LEU A 10 -5.73 1.49 -4.90
CA LEU A 10 -5.38 0.34 -4.07
C LEU A 10 -3.90 0.37 -3.67
N LEU A 11 -3.62 0.30 -2.36
CA LEU A 11 -2.26 0.26 -1.81
C LEU A 11 -1.98 -1.15 -1.29
N ALA A 12 -0.87 -1.76 -1.70
CA ALA A 12 -0.58 -3.13 -1.30
C ALA A 12 0.92 -3.43 -1.14
N ASP A 13 1.21 -4.34 -0.21
CA ASP A 13 2.59 -4.76 0.08
C ASP A 13 3.15 -5.75 -0.95
N ARG A 14 4.42 -6.11 -0.75
CA ARG A 14 5.23 -7.00 -1.59
C ARG A 14 4.72 -8.42 -1.81
N GLU A 15 3.64 -8.78 -1.14
CA GLU A 15 2.98 -10.09 -1.28
C GLU A 15 1.99 -10.10 -2.44
N PHE A 16 1.58 -8.93 -2.94
CA PHE A 16 0.54 -8.78 -3.97
C PHE A 16 1.11 -8.53 -5.38
N ILE A 17 2.38 -8.86 -5.62
CA ILE A 17 3.05 -8.77 -6.93
C ILE A 17 3.07 -10.14 -7.62
N GLY A 18 1.88 -10.61 -7.99
CA GLY A 18 1.71 -11.67 -8.99
C GLY A 18 1.52 -11.08 -10.38
N GLU A 19 1.26 -11.92 -11.39
CA GLU A 19 0.77 -11.46 -12.70
C GLU A 19 -0.72 -11.10 -12.62
N ASN A 20 -1.50 -11.92 -11.91
CA ASN A 20 -2.96 -11.81 -11.83
C ASN A 20 -3.44 -10.51 -11.19
N TRP A 21 -2.77 -10.03 -10.13
CA TRP A 21 -3.19 -8.82 -9.41
C TRP A 21 -3.08 -7.56 -10.27
N PRO A 22 -1.89 -7.19 -10.80
CA PRO A 22 -1.80 -6.04 -11.68
C PRO A 22 -2.60 -6.25 -12.98
N ALA A 23 -2.66 -7.46 -13.53
CA ALA A 23 -3.46 -7.73 -14.73
C ALA A 23 -4.96 -7.44 -14.50
N CYS A 24 -5.51 -7.90 -13.38
CA CYS A 24 -6.88 -7.62 -12.98
C CYS A 24 -7.10 -6.13 -12.79
N LEU A 25 -6.26 -5.46 -11.99
CA LEU A 25 -6.38 -4.02 -11.74
C LEU A 25 -6.25 -3.19 -13.02
N ASN A 26 -5.39 -3.61 -13.95
CA ASN A 26 -5.21 -3.00 -15.27
C ASN A 26 -6.46 -3.16 -16.14
N GLY A 27 -6.99 -4.38 -16.28
CA GLY A 27 -8.24 -4.62 -17.03
C GLY A 27 -9.43 -3.89 -16.40
N GLN A 28 -9.33 -3.60 -15.12
CA GLN A 28 -10.26 -2.81 -14.36
C GLN A 28 -9.93 -1.29 -14.36
N SER A 29 -8.82 -0.82 -14.92
CA SER A 29 -8.44 0.61 -14.79
C SER A 29 -8.50 1.14 -13.34
N ILE A 30 -8.27 0.28 -12.34
CA ILE A 30 -8.19 0.66 -10.93
C ILE A 30 -6.76 1.11 -10.67
N ARG A 31 -6.60 2.32 -10.14
CA ARG A 31 -5.28 2.83 -9.78
C ARG A 31 -4.70 2.02 -8.63
N TYR A 32 -3.41 1.75 -8.67
CA TYR A 32 -2.74 1.04 -7.59
C TYR A 32 -1.32 1.51 -7.36
N HIS A 33 -0.83 1.23 -6.16
CA HIS A 33 0.56 1.37 -5.75
C HIS A 33 0.96 0.12 -4.98
N ILE A 34 1.71 -0.78 -5.64
CA ILE A 34 2.13 -2.04 -5.03
C ILE A 34 3.64 -2.04 -4.81
N ARG A 35 4.10 -2.31 -3.60
CA ARG A 35 5.53 -2.29 -3.25
C ARG A 35 6.24 -3.55 -3.71
N ILE A 36 7.30 -3.47 -4.50
CA ILE A 36 8.12 -4.64 -4.88
C ILE A 36 9.39 -4.78 -4.05
N ARG A 37 9.96 -6.00 -4.07
CA ARG A 37 11.28 -6.27 -3.49
C ARG A 37 12.38 -5.70 -4.38
N GLU A 38 13.51 -5.36 -3.79
CA GLU A 38 14.67 -4.81 -4.50
C GLU A 38 15.27 -5.78 -5.54
N ASN A 39 15.20 -7.08 -5.27
CA ASN A 39 15.72 -8.13 -6.13
C ASN A 39 14.77 -8.54 -7.25
N PHE A 40 13.61 -7.89 -7.37
CA PHE A 40 12.62 -8.21 -8.38
C PHE A 40 13.19 -8.04 -9.80
N GLN A 41 12.88 -8.96 -10.70
CA GLN A 41 13.31 -8.85 -12.09
C GLN A 41 12.36 -7.93 -12.85
N VAL A 42 12.93 -6.95 -13.53
CA VAL A 42 12.21 -6.02 -14.40
C VAL A 42 12.83 -6.08 -15.78
N LYS A 43 11.98 -6.10 -16.81
CA LYS A 43 12.42 -6.11 -18.21
C LYS A 43 12.13 -4.77 -18.85
N ASP A 44 13.15 -4.18 -19.44
CA ASP A 44 13.00 -2.98 -20.27
C ASP A 44 12.42 -3.39 -21.65
N PRO A 45 11.23 -2.92 -22.02
CA PRO A 45 10.60 -3.29 -23.29
C PRO A 45 11.38 -2.79 -24.51
N ARG A 46 12.21 -1.75 -24.38
CA ARG A 46 12.98 -1.17 -25.50
C ARG A 46 14.25 -1.94 -25.80
N SER A 47 15.02 -2.24 -24.75
CA SER A 47 16.30 -2.92 -24.88
C SER A 47 16.19 -4.45 -24.76
N GLY A 48 15.05 -4.95 -24.29
CA GLY A 48 14.85 -6.37 -23.98
C GLY A 48 15.61 -6.86 -22.75
N LYS A 49 16.43 -6.00 -22.12
CA LYS A 49 17.30 -6.37 -21.01
C LYS A 49 16.48 -6.62 -19.74
N ILE A 50 16.85 -7.69 -19.04
CA ILE A 50 16.32 -8.02 -17.73
C ILE A 50 17.34 -7.58 -16.68
N LEU A 51 16.87 -6.84 -15.68
CA LEU A 51 17.69 -6.35 -14.58
C LEU A 51 16.94 -6.42 -13.26
N LYS A 52 17.67 -6.36 -12.15
CA LYS A 52 17.07 -6.20 -10.83
C LYS A 52 16.50 -4.79 -10.69
N ALA A 53 15.33 -4.67 -10.07
CA ALA A 53 14.69 -3.38 -9.80
C ALA A 53 15.63 -2.41 -9.08
N SER A 54 16.42 -2.88 -8.11
CA SER A 54 17.42 -2.07 -7.40
C SER A 54 18.46 -1.39 -8.31
N ARG A 55 18.83 -2.01 -9.43
CA ARG A 55 19.80 -1.43 -10.38
C ARG A 55 19.26 -0.18 -11.08
N LEU A 56 17.93 -0.04 -11.21
CA LEU A 56 17.32 1.16 -11.79
C LEU A 56 17.41 2.38 -10.87
N PHE A 57 17.63 2.13 -9.57
CA PHE A 57 17.56 3.11 -8.50
C PHE A 57 18.85 3.15 -7.67
N SER A 58 19.97 2.71 -8.24
CA SER A 58 21.27 2.68 -7.55
C SER A 58 21.80 4.06 -7.15
N ASP A 59 21.33 5.10 -7.84
CA ASP A 59 21.66 6.51 -7.64
C ASP A 59 20.77 7.22 -6.59
N VAL A 60 19.74 6.55 -6.07
CA VAL A 60 18.83 7.14 -5.08
C VAL A 60 19.55 7.30 -3.74
N LYS A 61 19.63 8.55 -3.27
CA LYS A 61 20.22 8.91 -1.97
C LYS A 61 19.21 8.74 -0.85
N THR A 62 19.69 8.48 0.36
CA THR A 62 18.83 8.42 1.56
C THR A 62 18.09 9.75 1.75
N GLY A 63 16.77 9.67 1.97
CA GLY A 63 15.89 10.83 2.09
C GLY A 63 15.35 11.36 0.75
N THR A 64 15.72 10.75 -0.38
CA THR A 64 15.25 11.16 -1.71
C THR A 64 14.38 10.09 -2.36
N SER A 65 13.57 10.53 -3.31
CA SER A 65 12.73 9.69 -4.17
C SER A 65 13.13 9.89 -5.63
N LYS A 66 13.00 8.82 -6.42
CA LYS A 66 13.21 8.83 -7.87
C LYS A 66 12.02 8.20 -8.55
N PHE A 67 11.58 8.85 -9.61
CA PHE A 67 10.41 8.48 -10.40
C PHE A 67 10.87 8.16 -11.82
N LEU A 68 10.49 6.98 -12.33
CA LEU A 68 10.79 6.61 -13.70
C LEU A 68 9.55 6.83 -14.55
N HIS A 69 9.58 7.85 -15.41
CA HIS A 69 8.53 8.14 -16.39
C HIS A 69 8.53 7.18 -17.60
N ARG A 70 9.30 6.10 -17.52
CA ARG A 70 9.34 5.00 -18.49
C ARG A 70 8.71 3.74 -17.88
N ILE A 71 8.03 2.97 -18.74
CA ILE A 71 7.39 1.71 -18.36
C ILE A 71 8.35 0.53 -18.44
N PHE A 72 8.15 -0.44 -17.56
CA PHE A 72 8.88 -1.70 -17.50
C PHE A 72 7.91 -2.86 -17.36
N HIS A 73 8.31 -4.04 -17.80
CA HIS A 73 7.60 -5.25 -17.43
C HIS A 73 7.99 -5.70 -16.02
N VAL A 74 6.98 -5.86 -15.17
CA VAL A 74 7.05 -6.48 -13.84
C VAL A 74 6.05 -7.64 -13.87
N ASN A 75 6.51 -8.90 -13.78
CA ASN A 75 5.67 -10.09 -13.99
C ASN A 75 4.78 -10.00 -15.23
N ASN A 76 5.40 -9.73 -16.39
CA ASN A 76 4.70 -9.62 -17.67
C ASN A 76 3.75 -8.40 -17.80
N GLN A 77 3.48 -7.66 -16.72
CA GLN A 77 2.63 -6.47 -16.71
C GLN A 77 3.44 -5.20 -16.93
N LEU A 78 2.97 -4.32 -17.81
CA LEU A 78 3.60 -3.04 -18.09
C LEU A 78 3.23 -2.03 -17.01
N CYS A 79 4.23 -1.58 -16.25
CA CYS A 79 4.03 -0.70 -15.13
C CYS A 79 5.09 0.41 -15.07
N TYR A 80 4.75 1.52 -14.41
CA TYR A 80 5.74 2.50 -13.98
C TYR A 80 6.47 2.01 -12.73
N LEU A 81 7.60 2.63 -12.42
CA LEU A 81 8.37 2.36 -11.21
C LEU A 81 8.78 3.65 -10.52
N SER A 82 8.67 3.67 -9.20
CA SER A 82 9.24 4.70 -8.34
C SER A 82 9.99 4.06 -7.20
N ALA A 83 10.98 4.75 -6.65
CA ALA A 83 11.63 4.29 -5.43
C ALA A 83 11.99 5.45 -4.50
N SER A 84 11.96 5.19 -3.20
CA SER A 84 12.53 6.06 -2.18
C SER A 84 13.53 5.27 -1.33
N LYS A 85 14.54 5.96 -0.81
CA LYS A 85 15.50 5.34 0.12
C LYS A 85 15.35 5.96 1.49
N CYS A 86 14.92 5.18 2.48
CA CYS A 86 14.66 5.65 3.83
C CYS A 86 15.36 4.76 4.85
N LYS A 87 15.70 5.28 6.03
CA LYS A 87 16.22 4.44 7.11
C LYS A 87 15.09 3.62 7.71
N ASN A 88 15.33 2.33 7.97
CA ASN A 88 14.42 1.48 8.72
C ASN A 88 14.48 1.83 10.23
N LYS A 89 13.73 1.12 11.07
CA LYS A 89 13.70 1.33 12.54
C LYS A 89 15.07 1.12 13.21
N GLU A 90 15.96 0.36 12.58
CA GLU A 90 17.33 0.07 13.05
C GLU A 90 18.37 1.07 12.50
N GLY A 91 17.93 2.09 11.75
CA GLY A 91 18.82 3.08 11.13
C GLY A 91 19.48 2.63 9.82
N VAL A 92 19.20 1.42 9.34
CA VAL A 92 19.75 0.85 8.11
C VAL A 92 19.00 1.42 6.90
N PRO A 93 19.70 1.94 5.86
CA PRO A 93 19.05 2.40 4.65
C PRO A 93 18.35 1.26 3.89
N GLU A 94 17.06 1.42 3.62
CA GLU A 94 16.19 0.49 2.89
C GLU A 94 15.69 1.16 1.61
N LEU A 95 15.76 0.47 0.48
CA LEU A 95 15.18 0.95 -0.78
C LEU A 95 13.75 0.41 -0.92
N ARG A 96 12.78 1.32 -1.04
CA ARG A 96 11.36 1.02 -1.18
C ARG A 96 10.93 1.31 -2.59
N ILE A 97 10.72 0.26 -3.38
CA ILE A 97 10.30 0.37 -4.76
C ILE A 97 8.80 0.13 -4.84
N ILE A 98 8.09 1.00 -5.55
CA ILE A 98 6.65 0.98 -5.74
C ILE A 98 6.35 0.92 -7.23
N VAL A 99 5.35 0.12 -7.56
CA VAL A 99 4.79 -0.06 -8.90
C VAL A 99 3.48 0.72 -8.98
N PRO A 100 3.50 1.98 -9.43
CA PRO A 100 2.30 2.75 -9.72
C PRO A 100 1.61 2.30 -11.01
N PHE A 101 0.28 2.32 -11.00
CA PHE A 101 -0.56 2.17 -12.20
C PHE A 101 -0.35 3.31 -13.20
N ASN A 102 -0.36 4.56 -12.71
CA ASN A 102 -0.16 5.77 -13.51
C ASN A 102 0.69 6.80 -12.74
N ARG A 103 1.33 7.72 -13.47
CA ARG A 103 2.09 8.90 -12.97
C ARG A 103 2.87 8.65 -11.66
N PRO A 104 4.16 8.28 -11.75
CA PRO A 104 4.92 7.84 -10.58
C PRO A 104 5.16 8.93 -9.51
N ASP A 105 4.96 10.21 -9.82
CA ASP A 105 5.43 11.35 -9.04
C ASP A 105 4.88 11.39 -7.60
N ASN A 106 3.65 10.92 -7.38
CA ASN A 106 3.01 10.89 -6.05
C ASN A 106 3.03 9.49 -5.41
N ALA A 107 3.55 8.48 -6.09
CA ALA A 107 3.44 7.08 -5.68
C ALA A 107 4.01 6.82 -4.28
N GLN A 108 5.12 7.48 -3.95
CA GLN A 108 5.77 7.34 -2.64
C GLN A 108 4.98 8.02 -1.52
N GLU A 109 4.28 9.10 -1.81
CA GLU A 109 3.50 9.85 -0.83
C GLU A 109 2.17 9.15 -0.55
N THR A 110 1.43 8.78 -1.60
CA THR A 110 0.18 8.01 -1.47
C THR A 110 0.43 6.67 -0.76
N TYR A 111 1.54 5.98 -1.03
CA TYR A 111 1.83 4.71 -0.37
C TYR A 111 2.05 4.82 1.15
N LYS A 112 2.40 6.01 1.68
CA LYS A 112 2.50 6.21 3.13
C LYS A 112 1.15 5.97 3.82
N GLU A 113 0.05 6.31 3.15
CA GLU A 113 -1.30 6.12 3.67
C GLU A 113 -1.63 4.65 3.92
N ARG A 114 -0.94 3.71 3.26
CA ARG A 114 -1.07 2.27 3.55
C ARG A 114 -0.90 1.96 5.04
N TRP A 115 -0.05 2.72 5.75
CA TRP A 115 0.19 2.49 7.19
C TRP A 115 -1.06 2.68 8.07
N GLN A 116 -2.09 3.37 7.56
CA GLN A 116 -3.37 3.50 8.26
C GLN A 116 -4.01 2.14 8.57
N ILE A 117 -3.85 1.12 7.72
CA ILE A 117 -4.40 -0.22 7.97
C ILE A 117 -3.75 -0.91 9.17
N GLU A 118 -2.44 -0.69 9.39
CA GLU A 118 -1.73 -1.23 10.56
C GLU A 118 -2.24 -0.57 11.85
N THR A 119 -2.52 0.73 11.79
CA THR A 119 -3.07 1.49 12.92
C THR A 119 -4.50 1.05 13.21
N ALA A 120 -5.32 0.85 12.17
CA ALA A 120 -6.68 0.32 12.30
C ALA A 120 -6.68 -1.08 12.93
N PHE A 121 -5.84 -2.00 12.44
CA PHE A 121 -5.72 -3.33 13.04
C PHE A 121 -5.24 -3.30 14.49
N ARG A 122 -4.30 -2.40 14.82
CA ARG A 122 -3.87 -2.23 16.21
C ARG A 122 -5.00 -1.76 17.12
N ALA A 123 -5.81 -0.79 16.66
CA ALA A 123 -6.96 -0.26 17.38
C ALA A 123 -8.09 -1.29 17.55
N LEU A 124 -8.30 -2.17 16.57
CA LEU A 124 -9.26 -3.27 16.69
C LEU A 124 -8.81 -4.32 17.71
N LYS A 125 -7.49 -4.56 17.80
CA LYS A 125 -6.88 -5.52 18.71
C LYS A 125 -6.51 -4.83 20.03
N SER A 126 -5.24 -4.89 20.41
CA SER A 126 -4.77 -4.60 21.76
C SER A 126 -4.79 -3.14 22.19
N SER A 127 -4.92 -2.16 21.28
CA SER A 127 -4.91 -0.73 21.65
C SER A 127 -6.29 -0.07 21.69
N GLY A 128 -7.38 -0.84 21.58
CA GLY A 128 -8.73 -0.30 21.58
C GLY A 128 -9.79 -1.36 21.89
N PHE A 129 -10.42 -1.92 20.85
CA PHE A 129 -11.61 -2.77 20.98
C PHE A 129 -11.33 -4.18 21.51
N ASN A 130 -10.07 -4.61 21.56
CA ASN A 130 -9.60 -5.87 22.14
C ASN A 130 -10.37 -7.12 21.63
N ILE A 131 -10.67 -7.16 20.33
CA ILE A 131 -11.49 -8.24 19.75
C ILE A 131 -10.88 -9.65 19.89
N GLU A 132 -9.56 -9.73 20.09
CA GLU A 132 -8.83 -11.00 20.24
C GLU A 132 -9.01 -11.64 21.63
N ASP A 133 -9.45 -10.86 22.63
CA ASP A 133 -9.73 -11.33 23.99
C ASP A 133 -11.21 -11.73 24.17
N THR A 134 -11.96 -11.75 23.07
CA THR A 134 -13.34 -12.22 23.11
C THR A 134 -13.32 -13.74 23.27
N HIS A 135 -13.87 -14.26 24.37
CA HIS A 135 -14.04 -15.72 24.55
C HIS A 135 -15.11 -16.33 23.61
N LEU A 136 -15.47 -15.62 22.53
CA LEU A 136 -16.40 -16.09 21.52
C LEU A 136 -15.70 -17.08 20.60
N THR A 137 -16.26 -18.28 20.49
CA THR A 137 -15.75 -19.35 19.61
C THR A 137 -16.64 -19.61 18.41
N ASN A 138 -17.89 -19.13 18.44
CA ASN A 138 -18.84 -19.30 17.34
C ASN A 138 -18.62 -18.23 16.26
N ILE A 139 -18.38 -18.67 15.03
CA ILE A 139 -18.00 -17.80 13.91
C ILE A 139 -19.09 -16.78 13.54
N ASP A 140 -20.36 -17.15 13.59
CA ASP A 140 -21.48 -16.23 13.26
C ASP A 140 -21.60 -15.12 14.31
N ARG A 141 -21.27 -15.43 15.57
CA ARG A 141 -21.23 -14.42 16.65
C ARG A 141 -20.03 -13.50 16.50
N ILE A 142 -18.88 -14.03 16.09
CA ILE A 142 -17.68 -13.23 15.80
C ILE A 142 -17.97 -12.28 14.62
N ASP A 143 -18.61 -12.76 13.56
CA ASP A 143 -18.97 -11.94 12.40
C ASP A 143 -19.87 -10.76 12.78
N LYS A 144 -20.94 -11.03 13.54
CA LYS A 144 -21.84 -9.98 14.06
C LYS A 144 -21.12 -8.99 14.98
N LEU A 145 -20.26 -9.48 15.87
CA LEU A 145 -19.47 -8.62 16.73
C LEU A 145 -18.53 -7.74 15.91
N PHE A 146 -17.83 -8.33 14.94
CA PHE A 146 -16.90 -7.63 14.08
C PHE A 146 -17.60 -6.52 13.30
N ALA A 147 -18.79 -6.79 12.74
CA ALA A 147 -19.60 -5.77 12.08
C ALA A 147 -19.93 -4.59 13.01
N LEU A 148 -20.35 -4.85 14.24
CA LEU A 148 -20.64 -3.80 15.23
C LEU A 148 -19.38 -3.00 15.61
N VAL A 149 -18.26 -3.70 15.81
CA VAL A 149 -16.97 -3.08 16.15
C VAL A 149 -16.46 -2.19 15.01
N ILE A 150 -16.59 -2.62 13.76
CA ILE A 150 -16.20 -1.79 12.60
C ILE A 150 -17.04 -0.51 12.54
N VAL A 151 -18.35 -0.58 12.77
CA VAL A 151 -19.20 0.62 12.81
C VAL A 151 -18.76 1.56 13.94
N ALA A 152 -18.52 1.03 15.15
CA ALA A 152 -18.05 1.81 16.28
C ALA A 152 -16.66 2.42 16.03
N PHE A 153 -15.74 1.67 15.41
CA PHE A 153 -14.42 2.14 15.03
C PHE A 153 -14.51 3.28 14.01
N THR A 154 -15.31 3.13 12.95
CA THR A 154 -15.51 4.19 11.95
C THR A 154 -16.08 5.45 12.58
N TRP A 155 -17.04 5.32 13.50
CA TRP A 155 -17.58 6.47 14.23
C TRP A 155 -16.50 7.18 15.05
N ALA A 156 -15.75 6.44 15.87
CA ALA A 156 -14.67 6.99 16.68
C ALA A 156 -13.58 7.65 15.81
N TYR A 157 -13.27 7.06 14.65
CA TYR A 157 -12.30 7.60 13.70
C TYR A 157 -12.76 8.94 13.09
N ILE A 158 -14.01 9.01 12.61
CA ILE A 158 -14.58 10.26 12.05
C ILE A 158 -14.62 11.36 13.10
N VAL A 159 -15.07 11.05 14.32
CA VAL A 159 -15.08 12.00 15.45
C VAL A 159 -13.66 12.45 15.79
N GLY A 160 -12.70 11.54 15.80
CA GLY A 160 -11.29 11.85 16.03
C GLY A 160 -10.71 12.82 15.01
N ILE A 161 -11.00 12.64 13.72
CA ILE A 161 -10.63 13.58 12.66
C ILE A 161 -11.27 14.94 12.92
N TYR A 162 -12.58 14.98 13.18
CA TYR A 162 -13.29 16.23 13.42
C TYR A 162 -12.68 17.02 14.59
N VAL A 163 -12.40 16.35 15.72
CA VAL A 163 -11.77 16.98 16.88
C VAL A 163 -10.37 17.48 16.54
N HIS A 164 -9.56 16.67 15.85
CA HIS A 164 -8.20 17.07 15.45
C HIS A 164 -8.16 18.32 14.56
N GLU A 165 -9.11 18.43 13.63
CA GLU A 165 -9.16 19.54 12.68
C GLU A 165 -9.80 20.82 13.26
N ASN A 166 -10.84 20.68 14.08
CA ASN A 166 -11.71 21.80 14.47
C ASN A 166 -11.54 22.23 15.92
N VAL A 167 -11.03 21.36 16.78
CA VAL A 167 -10.85 21.61 18.21
C VAL A 167 -9.36 21.59 18.48
N LYS A 168 -8.69 22.70 18.16
CA LYS A 168 -7.27 22.90 18.52
C LYS A 168 -7.11 22.73 20.04
N GLN A 169 -6.18 21.87 20.44
CA GLN A 169 -5.54 21.96 21.76
C GLN A 169 -4.51 23.09 21.75
#